data_AF-A0A1I8FWQ9-F1
#
_entry.id   AF-A0A1I8FWQ9-F1
#
_cell.length_a   1.000
_cell.length_b   1.000
_cell.length_c   1.000
_cell.angle_alpha   90.00
_cell.angle_beta   90.00
_cell.angle_gamma   90.00
#
_symmetry.space_group_name_H-M   'P 1'
#
loop_
_entity.id
_entity.type
_entity.pdbx_description
1 polymer ?
#
loop_
_entity_poly.entity_id
_entity_poly.type
_entity_poly.pdbx_seq_one_letter_code
_entity_poly.pdbx_strand_id
1 'polypeptide(L)'
;MASILRERDKERDAHKHTEAADMFRALLSDMVRHPDATWREVKKALRRDTRWQACEALSRDEKAAIFDDHLKTLIGKSKEMFHRLLDETDGIGLDITWHQARRLIRDDPRYKRFSSSEKKREREFNAWLEGRLDRARQELRRLLDECKFITHETGRRYEESETVRRDLTSALAKDRRYLVFEPLPAQRDRIILDYLRECEAKGPPPPPTASEPGKRK
;
A
#
# COMPACT_ATOMS: atom_id res chain seq x y z
N MET A 1 5.01 -29.35 47.60
CA MET A 1 6.10 -29.91 46.78
C MET A 1 5.63 -30.46 45.42
N ALA A 2 4.53 -31.24 45.35
CA ALA A 2 4.02 -31.75 44.06
C ALA A 2 3.53 -30.66 43.07
N SER A 3 3.02 -29.52 43.56
CA SER A 3 2.60 -28.39 42.70
C SER A 3 3.78 -27.72 42.00
N ILE A 4 4.86 -27.47 42.74
CA ILE A 4 6.09 -26.82 42.24
C ILE A 4 6.77 -27.70 41.17
N LEU A 5 6.76 -29.01 41.34
CA LEU A 5 7.29 -29.95 40.33
C LEU A 5 6.47 -29.92 39.03
N ARG A 6 5.13 -29.89 39.13
CA ARG A 6 4.24 -29.77 37.97
C ARG A 6 4.37 -28.43 37.25
N GLU A 7 4.57 -27.34 37.98
CA GLU A 7 4.83 -26.01 37.39
C GLU A 7 6.16 -25.98 36.64
N ARG A 8 7.23 -26.51 37.25
CA ARG A 8 8.55 -26.59 36.61
C ARG A 8 8.55 -27.49 35.36
N ASP A 9 7.78 -28.58 35.38
CA ASP A 9 7.62 -29.45 34.21
C ASP A 9 6.88 -28.73 33.07
N LYS A 10 5.82 -27.97 33.39
CA LYS A 10 5.12 -27.13 32.40
C LYS A 10 6.02 -26.06 31.81
N GLU A 11 6.83 -25.38 32.62
CA GLU A 11 7.78 -24.36 32.16
C GLU A 11 8.82 -24.98 31.21
N ARG A 12 9.39 -26.14 31.58
CA ARG A 12 10.34 -26.84 30.73
C ARG A 12 9.72 -27.23 29.38
N ASP A 13 8.50 -27.74 29.39
CA ASP A 13 7.83 -28.18 28.16
C ASP A 13 7.44 -26.97 27.28
N ALA A 14 7.07 -25.84 27.89
CA ALA A 14 6.85 -24.58 27.18
C ALA A 14 8.15 -24.02 26.56
N HIS A 15 9.29 -24.12 27.26
CA HIS A 15 10.59 -23.73 26.71
C HIS A 15 10.98 -24.60 25.50
N LYS A 16 10.84 -25.93 25.61
CA LYS A 16 11.10 -26.84 24.48
C LYS A 16 10.21 -26.56 23.28
N HIS A 17 8.94 -26.25 23.52
CA HIS A 17 7.99 -25.90 22.46
C HIS A 17 8.38 -24.59 21.76
N THR A 18 8.75 -23.57 22.55
CA THR A 18 9.22 -22.28 22.03
C THR A 18 10.49 -22.44 21.20
N GLU A 19 11.47 -23.21 21.70
CA GLU A 19 12.72 -23.52 20.99
C GLU A 19 12.43 -24.24 19.67
N ALA A 20 11.54 -25.24 19.67
CA ALA A 20 11.12 -25.93 18.46
C ALA A 20 10.45 -24.98 17.44
N ALA A 21 9.65 -24.01 17.92
CA ALA A 21 9.04 -22.99 17.06
C ALA A 21 10.10 -22.07 16.42
N ASP A 22 11.09 -21.62 17.19
CA ASP A 22 12.16 -20.75 16.70
C ASP A 22 13.09 -21.48 15.72
N MET A 23 13.45 -22.73 16.01
CA MET A 23 14.17 -23.59 15.07
C MET A 23 13.39 -23.78 13.76
N PHE A 24 12.06 -23.96 13.86
CA PHE A 24 11.21 -24.10 12.70
C PHE A 24 11.15 -22.82 11.86
N ARG A 25 11.05 -21.64 12.50
CA ARG A 25 11.11 -20.33 11.83
C ARG A 25 12.47 -20.10 11.13
N ALA A 26 13.56 -20.47 11.78
CA ALA A 26 14.90 -20.38 11.18
C ALA A 26 15.02 -21.29 9.95
N LEU A 27 14.55 -22.53 10.05
CA LEU A 27 14.51 -23.48 8.95
C LEU A 27 13.68 -22.97 7.77
N LEU A 28 12.51 -22.37 8.04
CA LEU A 28 11.69 -21.73 7.02
C LEU A 28 12.39 -20.54 6.36
N SER A 29 13.12 -19.74 7.12
CA SER A 29 13.88 -18.60 6.59
C SER A 29 14.99 -19.04 5.62
N ASP A 30 15.63 -20.17 5.89
CA ASP A 30 16.66 -20.72 5.01
C ASP A 30 16.06 -21.33 3.73
N MET A 31 14.99 -22.11 3.88
CA MET A 31 14.46 -22.99 2.84
C MET A 31 13.35 -22.34 2.00
N VAL A 32 12.59 -21.40 2.56
CA VAL A 32 11.45 -20.75 1.92
C VAL A 32 11.79 -19.30 1.69
N ARG A 33 12.28 -19.00 0.47
CA ARG A 33 12.73 -17.65 0.08
C ARG A 33 11.81 -16.97 -0.93
N HIS A 34 10.78 -17.66 -1.39
CA HIS A 34 9.87 -17.18 -2.43
C HIS A 34 8.42 -17.15 -1.93
N PRO A 35 7.67 -16.07 -2.22
CA PRO A 35 6.30 -15.87 -1.73
C PRO A 35 5.26 -16.76 -2.43
N ASP A 36 5.65 -17.48 -3.48
CA ASP A 36 4.77 -18.43 -4.19
C ASP A 36 4.92 -19.88 -3.67
N ALA A 37 5.72 -20.11 -2.64
CA ALA A 37 5.93 -21.43 -2.08
C ALA A 37 4.64 -22.01 -1.49
N THR A 38 4.35 -23.28 -1.78
CA THR A 38 3.18 -23.97 -1.21
C THR A 38 3.58 -24.83 0.00
N TRP A 39 2.67 -24.99 0.95
CA TRP A 39 2.90 -25.87 2.12
C TRP A 39 3.24 -27.30 1.70
N ARG A 40 2.63 -27.82 0.63
CA ARG A 40 2.89 -29.18 0.14
C ARG A 40 4.33 -29.36 -0.32
N GLU A 41 4.85 -28.43 -1.10
CA GLU A 41 6.22 -28.46 -1.63
C GLU A 41 7.24 -28.22 -0.52
N VAL A 42 6.99 -27.21 0.31
CA VAL A 42 7.84 -26.84 1.44
C VAL A 42 7.91 -27.99 2.44
N LYS A 43 6.78 -28.57 2.86
CA LYS A 43 6.76 -29.72 3.78
C LYS A 43 7.54 -30.91 3.23
N LYS A 44 7.49 -31.17 1.92
CA LYS A 44 8.27 -32.24 1.28
C LYS A 44 9.77 -31.97 1.36
N ALA A 45 10.20 -30.73 1.16
CA ALA A 45 11.60 -30.32 1.29
C ALA A 45 12.06 -30.36 2.75
N LEU A 46 11.27 -29.82 3.67
CA LEU A 46 11.58 -29.77 5.10
C LEU A 46 11.77 -31.16 5.71
N ARG A 47 10.94 -32.15 5.35
CA ARG A 47 11.07 -33.54 5.85
C ARG A 47 12.40 -34.22 5.50
N ARG A 48 13.15 -33.70 4.53
CA ARG A 48 14.47 -34.21 4.15
C ARG A 48 15.60 -33.49 4.88
N ASP A 49 15.30 -32.36 5.53
CA ASP A 49 16.27 -31.59 6.32
C ASP A 49 16.47 -32.26 7.67
N THR A 50 17.72 -32.43 8.09
CA THR A 50 18.08 -33.07 9.37
C THR A 50 17.50 -32.34 10.57
N ARG A 51 17.25 -31.03 10.46
CA ARG A 51 16.69 -30.19 11.51
C ARG A 51 15.19 -30.39 11.71
N TRP A 52 14.50 -31.10 10.81
CA TRP A 52 13.06 -31.35 10.92
C TRP A 52 12.69 -32.13 12.19
N GLN A 53 13.52 -33.09 12.59
CA GLN A 53 13.29 -33.91 13.80
C GLN A 53 13.33 -33.05 15.07
N ALA A 54 14.16 -32.01 15.12
CA ALA A 54 14.22 -31.09 16.26
C ALA A 54 12.94 -30.26 16.43
N CYS A 55 12.07 -30.23 15.41
CA CYS A 55 10.78 -29.53 15.46
C CYS A 55 9.62 -30.48 15.84
N GLU A 56 9.86 -31.71 16.30
CA GLU A 56 8.82 -32.71 16.59
C GLU A 56 7.85 -32.29 17.72
N ALA A 57 8.29 -31.42 18.64
CA ALA A 57 7.43 -30.89 19.70
C ALA A 57 6.24 -30.06 19.17
N LEU A 58 6.31 -29.57 17.93
CA LEU A 58 5.21 -28.85 17.28
C LEU A 58 4.24 -29.83 16.62
N SER A 59 2.95 -29.63 16.86
CA SER A 59 1.88 -30.30 16.12
C SER A 59 1.91 -29.96 14.62
N ARG A 60 1.15 -30.71 13.84
CA ARG A 60 1.00 -30.46 12.41
C ARG A 60 0.41 -29.08 12.13
N ASP A 61 -0.56 -28.66 12.93
CA ASP A 61 -1.32 -27.43 12.71
C ASP A 61 -0.50 -26.20 13.11
N GLU A 62 0.28 -26.30 14.20
CA GLU A 62 1.24 -25.24 14.57
C GLU A 62 2.30 -25.02 13.50
N LYS A 63 2.86 -26.10 12.94
CA LYS A 63 3.81 -25.97 11.83
C LYS A 63 3.17 -25.30 10.59
N ALA A 64 1.91 -25.63 10.28
CA ALA A 64 1.21 -24.98 9.19
C ALA A 64 0.95 -23.48 9.47
N ALA A 65 0.55 -23.14 10.70
CA ALA A 65 0.35 -21.75 11.10
C ALA A 65 1.65 -20.92 11.04
N ILE A 66 2.76 -21.46 11.56
CA ILE A 66 4.08 -20.79 11.47
C ILE A 66 4.52 -20.61 10.01
N PHE A 67 4.25 -21.60 9.15
CA PHE A 67 4.50 -21.47 7.72
C PHE A 67 3.68 -20.36 7.07
N ASP A 68 2.37 -20.30 7.35
CA ASP A 68 1.49 -19.27 6.79
C ASP A 68 1.92 -17.87 7.23
N ASP A 69 2.33 -17.69 8.49
CA ASP A 69 2.84 -16.41 8.99
C ASP A 69 4.18 -16.02 8.38
N HIS A 70 5.08 -17.00 8.17
CA HIS A 70 6.31 -16.78 7.42
C HIS A 70 6.02 -16.35 5.97
N LEU A 71 5.07 -17.01 5.32
CA LEU A 71 4.68 -16.71 3.95
C LEU A 71 4.05 -15.32 3.83
N LYS A 72 3.16 -14.93 4.76
CA LYS A 72 2.61 -13.56 4.85
C LYS A 72 3.73 -12.54 4.97
N THR A 73 4.72 -12.80 5.83
CA THR A 73 5.87 -11.91 6.02
C THR A 73 6.69 -11.77 4.74
N LEU A 74 6.95 -12.87 4.03
CA LEU A 74 7.64 -12.84 2.73
C LEU A 74 6.86 -12.07 1.68
N ILE A 75 5.54 -12.28 1.57
CA ILE A 75 4.66 -11.57 0.64
C ILE A 75 4.68 -10.07 0.94
N GLY A 76 4.58 -9.67 2.21
CA GLY A 76 4.65 -8.27 2.61
C GLY A 76 5.97 -7.61 2.22
N LYS A 77 7.10 -8.25 2.56
CA LYS A 77 8.44 -7.75 2.21
C LYS A 77 8.66 -7.71 0.69
N SER A 78 8.22 -8.73 -0.04
CA SER A 78 8.40 -8.76 -1.50
C SER A 78 7.59 -7.66 -2.18
N LYS A 79 6.35 -7.42 -1.72
CA LYS A 79 5.48 -6.33 -2.18
C LYS A 79 6.10 -4.97 -1.91
N GLU A 80 6.62 -4.73 -0.70
CA GLU A 80 7.30 -3.49 -0.36
C GLU A 80 8.50 -3.23 -1.29
N MET A 81 9.34 -4.23 -1.52
CA MET A 81 10.49 -4.11 -2.43
C MET A 81 10.07 -3.89 -3.89
N PHE A 82 8.94 -4.48 -4.31
CA PHE A 82 8.38 -4.26 -5.63
C PHE A 82 7.85 -2.84 -5.79
N HIS A 83 7.18 -2.29 -4.78
CA HIS A 83 6.73 -0.89 -4.81
C HIS A 83 7.91 0.08 -4.81
N ARG A 84 8.94 -0.15 -4.00
CA ARG A 84 10.17 0.66 -4.03
C ARG A 84 10.83 0.64 -5.40
N LEU A 85 10.90 -0.51 -6.05
CA LEU A 85 11.38 -0.62 -7.43
C LEU A 85 10.56 0.30 -8.36
N LEU A 86 9.23 0.26 -8.27
CA LEU A 86 8.37 1.11 -9.11
C LEU A 86 8.56 2.61 -8.81
N ASP A 87 8.72 2.98 -7.55
CA ASP A 87 8.92 4.38 -7.14
C ASP A 87 10.32 4.91 -7.54
N GLU A 88 11.35 4.06 -7.55
CA GLU A 88 12.73 4.41 -7.92
C GLU A 88 13.00 4.37 -9.43
N THR A 89 12.07 3.83 -10.24
CA THR A 89 12.28 3.67 -11.68
C THR A 89 11.84 4.92 -12.43
N ASP A 90 12.81 5.57 -13.09
CA ASP A 90 12.53 6.71 -13.97
C ASP A 90 11.61 6.33 -15.14
N GLY A 91 10.74 7.26 -15.52
CA GLY A 91 9.77 7.07 -16.61
C GLY A 91 8.47 6.39 -16.19
N ILE A 92 8.30 5.99 -14.92
CA ILE A 92 7.01 5.51 -14.40
C ILE A 92 6.12 6.71 -14.03
N GLY A 93 5.37 7.18 -15.02
CA GLY A 93 4.33 8.23 -14.90
C GLY A 93 3.00 7.73 -14.33
N LEU A 94 2.00 8.63 -14.23
CA LEU A 94 0.64 8.28 -13.80
C LEU A 94 -0.20 7.60 -14.90
N ASP A 95 0.18 7.78 -16.16
CA ASP A 95 -0.45 7.26 -17.37
C ASP A 95 0.17 5.94 -17.87
N ILE A 96 1.24 5.48 -17.21
CA ILE A 96 2.02 4.33 -17.68
C ILE A 96 1.22 3.03 -17.61
N THR A 97 1.29 2.25 -18.68
CA THR A 97 0.69 0.92 -18.75
C THR A 97 1.60 -0.14 -18.12
N TRP A 98 1.03 -1.27 -17.70
CA TRP A 98 1.80 -2.42 -17.23
C TRP A 98 2.88 -2.87 -18.22
N HIS A 99 2.58 -2.90 -19.52
CA HIS A 99 3.53 -3.34 -20.55
C HIS A 99 4.73 -2.40 -20.67
N GLN A 100 4.54 -1.09 -20.54
CA GLN A 100 5.63 -0.12 -20.52
C GLN A 100 6.44 -0.25 -19.24
N ALA A 101 5.79 -0.26 -18.07
CA ALA A 101 6.46 -0.39 -16.77
C ALA A 101 7.30 -1.68 -16.71
N ARG A 102 6.73 -2.82 -17.14
CA ARG A 102 7.41 -4.12 -17.22
C ARG A 102 8.71 -4.04 -18.03
N ARG A 103 8.74 -3.30 -19.14
CA ARG A 103 9.96 -3.17 -19.96
C ARG A 103 11.09 -2.47 -19.20
N LEU A 104 10.75 -1.54 -18.30
CA LEU A 104 11.71 -0.81 -17.48
C LEU A 104 12.24 -1.65 -16.32
N ILE A 105 11.39 -2.49 -15.71
CA ILE A 105 11.72 -3.16 -14.43
C ILE A 105 12.07 -4.65 -14.56
N ARG A 106 11.88 -5.29 -15.72
CA ARG A 106 12.00 -6.75 -15.87
C ARG A 106 13.38 -7.33 -15.51
N ASP A 107 14.42 -6.53 -15.66
CA ASP A 107 15.81 -6.94 -15.45
C ASP A 107 16.25 -6.73 -14.00
N ASP A 108 15.47 -6.00 -13.18
CA ASP A 108 15.74 -5.83 -11.75
C ASP A 108 15.45 -7.14 -10.97
N PRO A 109 16.34 -7.59 -10.08
CA PRO A 109 16.13 -8.80 -9.27
C PRO A 109 14.85 -8.76 -8.41
N ARG A 110 14.41 -7.58 -7.94
CA ARG A 110 13.20 -7.39 -7.12
C ARG A 110 11.94 -7.73 -7.92
N TYR A 111 11.91 -7.45 -9.22
CA TYR A 111 10.81 -7.88 -10.10
C TYR A 111 10.67 -9.41 -10.15
N LYS A 112 11.79 -10.12 -10.31
CA LYS A 112 11.79 -11.59 -10.35
C LYS A 112 11.44 -12.20 -8.98
N ARG A 113 11.89 -11.58 -7.89
CA ARG A 113 11.65 -12.03 -6.50
C ARG A 113 10.22 -11.82 -6.01
N PHE A 114 9.49 -10.84 -6.57
CA PHE A 114 8.13 -10.54 -6.13
C PHE A 114 7.17 -11.72 -6.29
N SER A 115 7.16 -12.34 -7.46
CA SER A 115 6.36 -13.53 -7.77
C SER A 115 6.86 -14.14 -9.06
N SER A 116 6.67 -15.44 -9.30
CA SER A 116 6.87 -16.08 -10.60
C SER A 116 5.70 -15.84 -11.58
N SER A 117 4.56 -15.34 -11.09
CA SER A 117 3.35 -15.13 -11.88
C SER A 117 3.27 -13.71 -12.44
N GLU A 118 3.28 -13.58 -13.77
CA GLU A 118 3.04 -12.31 -14.46
C GLU A 118 1.70 -11.67 -14.06
N LYS A 119 0.65 -12.49 -13.94
CA LYS A 119 -0.68 -12.01 -13.55
C LYS A 119 -0.71 -11.41 -12.14
N LYS A 120 0.07 -11.97 -11.20
CA LYS A 120 0.21 -11.40 -9.85
C LYS A 120 0.98 -10.07 -9.88
N ARG A 121 2.07 -10.00 -10.65
CA ARG A 121 2.86 -8.78 -10.84
C ARG A 121 2.01 -7.64 -11.41
N GLU A 122 1.25 -7.91 -12.47
CA GLU A 122 0.36 -6.94 -13.10
C GLU A 122 -0.73 -6.46 -12.15
N ARG A 123 -1.37 -7.38 -11.42
CA ARG A 123 -2.39 -7.01 -10.43
C ARG A 123 -1.83 -6.08 -9.34
N GLU A 124 -0.65 -6.39 -8.82
CA GLU A 124 -0.01 -5.57 -7.79
C GLU A 124 0.41 -4.20 -8.35
N PHE A 125 0.96 -4.16 -9.56
CA PHE A 125 1.27 -2.90 -10.25
C PHE A 125 0.03 -2.02 -10.41
N ASN A 126 -1.10 -2.57 -10.85
CA ASN A 126 -2.34 -1.81 -11.02
C ASN A 126 -2.85 -1.26 -9.67
N ALA A 127 -2.81 -2.07 -8.61
CA ALA A 127 -3.19 -1.63 -7.26
C ALA A 127 -2.26 -0.53 -6.73
N TRP A 128 -0.94 -0.63 -6.99
CA TRP A 128 0.02 0.41 -6.65
C TRP A 128 -0.25 1.70 -7.42
N LEU A 129 -0.53 1.62 -8.73
CA LEU A 129 -0.79 2.78 -9.58
C LEU A 129 -2.10 3.48 -9.18
N GLU A 130 -3.15 2.73 -8.88
CA GLU A 130 -4.40 3.25 -8.33
C GLU A 130 -4.14 3.98 -7.01
N GLY A 131 -3.42 3.37 -6.07
CA GLY A 131 -3.06 4.04 -4.82
C GLY A 131 -2.19 5.29 -5.02
N ARG A 132 -1.32 5.31 -6.03
CA ARG A 132 -0.51 6.49 -6.38
C ARG A 132 -1.37 7.60 -6.97
N LEU A 133 -2.32 7.26 -7.86
CA LEU A 133 -3.30 8.19 -8.39
C LEU A 133 -4.13 8.80 -7.25
N ASP A 134 -4.61 7.99 -6.31
CA ASP A 134 -5.42 8.43 -5.17
C ASP A 134 -4.68 9.46 -4.30
N ARG A 135 -3.42 9.17 -3.97
CA ARG A 135 -2.55 10.12 -3.25
C ARG A 135 -2.34 11.41 -4.04
N ALA A 136 -2.04 11.32 -5.33
CA ALA A 136 -1.88 12.49 -6.19
C ALA A 136 -3.16 13.36 -6.23
N ARG A 137 -4.34 12.74 -6.30
CA ARG A 137 -5.62 13.45 -6.26
C ARG A 137 -5.82 14.19 -4.94
N GLN A 138 -5.52 13.56 -3.81
CA GLN A 138 -5.62 14.19 -2.49
C GLN A 138 -4.67 15.38 -2.36
N GLU A 139 -3.44 15.25 -2.83
CA GLU A 139 -2.47 16.34 -2.80
C GLU A 139 -2.86 17.50 -3.72
N LEU A 140 -3.41 17.25 -4.91
CA LEU A 140 -3.95 18.31 -5.76
C LEU A 140 -5.14 19.01 -5.09
N ARG A 141 -6.03 18.28 -4.40
CA ARG A 141 -7.12 18.91 -3.64
C ARG A 141 -6.60 19.77 -2.50
N ARG A 142 -5.57 19.31 -1.79
CA ARG A 142 -4.90 20.07 -0.74
C ARG A 142 -4.26 21.36 -1.28
N LEU A 143 -3.66 21.32 -2.47
CA LEU A 143 -3.19 22.53 -3.17
C LEU A 143 -4.35 23.52 -3.42
N LEU A 144 -5.50 23.02 -3.88
CA LEU A 144 -6.67 23.87 -4.11
C LEU A 144 -7.21 24.48 -2.80
N ASP A 145 -7.19 23.74 -1.69
CA ASP A 145 -7.55 24.26 -0.35
C ASP A 145 -6.58 25.36 0.14
N GLU A 146 -5.31 25.30 -0.26
CA GLU A 146 -4.30 26.31 0.06
C GLU A 146 -4.50 27.61 -0.74
N CYS A 147 -5.19 27.55 -1.88
CA CYS A 147 -5.43 28.69 -2.78
C CYS A 147 -6.50 29.65 -2.25
N LYS A 148 -6.08 30.68 -1.50
CA LYS A 148 -7.00 31.66 -0.86
C LYS A 148 -7.87 32.47 -1.81
N PHE A 149 -7.53 32.52 -3.08
CA PHE A 149 -8.32 33.21 -4.11
C PHE A 149 -9.47 32.35 -4.65
N ILE A 150 -9.53 31.06 -4.31
CA ILE A 150 -10.66 30.19 -4.63
C ILE A 150 -11.77 30.41 -3.61
N THR A 151 -12.97 30.73 -4.10
CA THR A 151 -14.17 30.98 -3.30
C THR A 151 -15.36 30.19 -3.87
N HIS A 152 -16.52 30.25 -3.20
CA HIS A 152 -17.76 29.64 -3.68
C HIS A 152 -18.24 30.20 -5.04
N GLU A 153 -17.78 31.40 -5.44
CA GLU A 153 -18.11 31.98 -6.74
C GLU A 153 -17.14 31.57 -7.86
N THR A 154 -15.97 31.04 -7.50
CA THR A 154 -14.91 30.68 -8.47
C THR A 154 -15.38 29.59 -9.42
N GLY A 155 -16.21 28.64 -8.98
CA GLY A 155 -16.74 27.56 -9.84
C GLY A 155 -17.53 28.08 -11.03
N ARG A 156 -18.57 28.86 -10.77
CA ARG A 156 -19.36 29.52 -11.84
C ARG A 156 -18.48 30.36 -12.77
N ARG A 157 -17.62 31.21 -12.22
CA ARG A 157 -16.73 32.07 -13.02
C ARG A 157 -15.73 31.26 -13.86
N TYR A 158 -15.27 30.12 -13.34
CA TYR A 158 -14.39 29.19 -14.07
C TYR A 158 -15.13 28.51 -15.22
N GLU A 159 -16.44 28.27 -15.13
CA GLU A 159 -17.24 27.74 -16.25
C GLU A 159 -17.58 28.82 -17.30
N GLU A 160 -17.66 30.10 -16.90
CA GLU A 160 -18.08 31.20 -17.79
C GLU A 160 -16.92 32.00 -18.41
N SER A 161 -15.75 32.05 -17.76
CA SER A 161 -14.65 32.96 -18.13
C SER A 161 -13.33 32.23 -18.38
N GLU A 162 -12.85 32.30 -19.63
CA GLU A 162 -11.52 31.80 -20.03
C GLU A 162 -10.39 32.49 -19.27
N THR A 163 -10.54 33.78 -18.93
CA THR A 163 -9.55 34.52 -18.14
C THR A 163 -9.36 33.88 -16.77
N VAL A 164 -10.46 33.53 -16.08
CA VAL A 164 -10.40 32.87 -14.77
C VAL A 164 -9.76 31.49 -14.86
N ARG A 165 -10.07 30.72 -15.92
CA ARG A 165 -9.42 29.41 -16.16
C ARG A 165 -7.91 29.56 -16.31
N ARG A 166 -7.49 30.51 -17.14
CA ARG A 166 -6.08 30.79 -17.40
C ARG A 166 -5.36 31.25 -16.14
N ASP A 167 -5.97 32.15 -15.37
CA ASP A 167 -5.35 32.72 -14.17
C ASP A 167 -5.23 31.65 -13.07
N LEU A 168 -6.25 30.81 -12.87
CA LEU A 168 -6.18 29.64 -11.98
C LEU A 168 -5.08 28.66 -12.44
N THR A 169 -5.06 28.33 -13.73
CA THR A 169 -4.03 27.45 -14.30
C THR A 169 -2.63 28.01 -14.08
N SER A 170 -2.43 29.31 -14.34
CA SER A 170 -1.15 29.98 -14.14
C SER A 170 -0.71 29.99 -12.67
N ALA A 171 -1.64 30.11 -11.73
CA ALA A 171 -1.35 30.04 -10.30
C ALA A 171 -0.86 28.65 -9.87
N LEU A 172 -1.40 27.59 -10.49
CA LEU A 172 -1.07 26.20 -10.16
C LEU A 172 0.11 25.63 -10.95
N ALA A 173 0.44 26.21 -12.11
CA ALA A 173 1.34 25.64 -13.11
C ALA A 173 2.78 25.33 -12.64
N LYS A 174 3.22 25.89 -11.50
CA LYS A 174 4.56 25.64 -10.92
C LYS A 174 4.54 24.67 -9.75
N ASP A 175 3.38 24.30 -9.22
CA ASP A 175 3.29 23.39 -8.09
C ASP A 175 3.45 21.94 -8.56
N ARG A 176 4.30 21.19 -7.87
CA ARG A 176 4.59 19.78 -8.19
C ARG A 176 3.33 18.90 -8.18
N ARG A 177 2.36 19.20 -7.30
CA ARG A 177 1.08 18.47 -7.17
C ARG A 177 0.15 18.70 -8.35
N TYR A 178 0.32 19.82 -9.06
CA TYR A 178 -0.34 20.08 -10.33
C TYR A 178 0.41 19.40 -11.49
N LEU A 179 1.74 19.55 -11.53
CA LEU A 179 2.59 19.01 -12.60
C LEU A 179 2.58 17.48 -12.66
N VAL A 180 2.36 16.77 -11.56
CA VAL A 180 2.27 15.30 -11.56
C VAL A 180 1.18 14.76 -12.49
N PHE A 181 0.15 15.55 -12.78
CA PHE A 181 -0.92 15.21 -13.72
C PHE A 181 -0.70 15.72 -15.15
N GLU A 182 0.49 16.24 -15.49
CA GLU A 182 0.82 16.62 -16.87
C GLU A 182 0.53 15.50 -17.90
N PRO A 183 0.79 14.20 -17.61
CA PRO A 183 0.42 13.12 -18.54
C PRO A 183 -1.10 12.84 -18.62
N LEU A 184 -1.90 13.38 -17.69
CA LEU A 184 -3.34 13.12 -17.54
C LEU A 184 -4.15 14.42 -17.40
N PRO A 185 -4.10 15.34 -18.38
CA PRO A 185 -4.72 16.67 -18.28
C PRO A 185 -6.24 16.59 -18.06
N ALA A 186 -6.94 15.69 -18.76
CA ALA A 186 -8.39 15.53 -18.59
C ALA A 186 -8.78 15.11 -17.16
N GLN A 187 -7.97 14.27 -16.50
CA GLN A 187 -8.21 13.87 -15.12
C GLN A 187 -7.92 15.02 -14.15
N ARG A 188 -6.84 15.77 -14.38
CA ARG A 188 -6.50 16.98 -13.63
C ARG A 188 -7.64 17.99 -13.66
N ASP A 189 -8.12 18.30 -14.85
CA ASP A 189 -9.14 19.32 -15.07
C ASP A 189 -10.48 18.89 -14.43
N ARG A 190 -10.79 17.59 -14.47
CA ARG A 190 -11.93 17.02 -13.75
C ARG A 190 -11.81 17.18 -12.22
N ILE A 191 -10.64 16.91 -11.64
CA ILE A 191 -10.42 17.08 -10.19
C ILE A 191 -10.62 18.54 -9.78
N ILE A 192 -10.08 19.47 -10.57
CA ILE A 192 -10.24 20.92 -10.33
C ILE A 192 -11.72 21.30 -10.42
N LEU A 193 -12.41 20.87 -11.47
CA LEU A 193 -13.82 21.18 -11.67
C LEU A 193 -14.71 20.62 -10.55
N ASP A 194 -14.50 19.36 -10.17
CA ASP A 194 -15.25 18.71 -9.08
C ASP A 194 -15.01 19.46 -7.76
N TYR A 195 -13.77 19.86 -7.47
CA TYR A 195 -13.44 20.67 -6.30
C TYR A 195 -14.17 22.03 -6.30
N LEU A 196 -14.14 22.75 -7.42
CA LEU A 196 -14.78 24.06 -7.53
C LEU A 196 -16.31 23.98 -7.36
N ARG A 197 -16.94 22.91 -7.89
CA ARG A 197 -18.37 22.65 -7.70
C ARG A 197 -18.72 22.35 -6.25
N GLU A 198 -17.85 21.65 -5.52
CA GLU A 198 -18.02 21.45 -4.08
C GLU A 198 -17.92 22.77 -3.30
N CYS A 199 -17.01 23.68 -3.68
CA CYS A 199 -16.94 25.02 -3.10
C CYS A 199 -18.22 25.82 -3.34
N GLU A 200 -18.77 25.77 -4.57
CA GLU A 200 -20.03 26.43 -4.89
C GLU A 200 -21.20 25.85 -4.09
N ALA A 201 -21.29 24.51 -3.99
CA ALA A 201 -22.34 23.84 -3.23
C ALA A 201 -22.29 24.13 -1.71
N LYS A 202 -21.09 24.33 -1.14
CA LYS A 202 -20.91 24.73 0.26
C LYS A 202 -21.38 26.16 0.54
N GLY A 203 -21.37 27.04 -0.48
CA GLY A 203 -21.73 28.44 -0.35
C GLY A 203 -20.73 29.26 0.49
N PRO A 204 -21.06 30.52 0.83
CA PRO A 204 -20.21 31.35 1.66
C PRO A 204 -20.06 30.75 3.07
N PRO A 205 -18.88 30.89 3.72
CA PRO A 205 -18.71 30.42 5.09
C PRO A 205 -19.73 31.10 6.02
N PRO A 206 -20.30 30.37 7.00
CA PRO A 206 -21.27 30.96 7.91
C PRO A 206 -20.63 32.12 8.68
N PRO A 207 -21.39 33.19 8.96
CA PRO A 207 -20.87 34.32 9.72
C PRO A 207 -20.40 33.84 11.10
N PRO A 208 -19.31 34.43 11.65
CA PRO A 208 -18.75 34.03 12.96
C PRO A 208 -19.72 34.21 14.13
N THR A 209 -20.88 34.82 13.92
CA THR A 209 -21.96 35.07 14.87
C THR A 209 -23.11 34.06 14.79
N ALA A 210 -23.03 33.03 13.95
CA ALA A 210 -24.05 31.97 13.90
C ALA A 210 -23.89 31.02 15.10
N SER A 211 -24.44 31.39 16.25
CA SER A 211 -24.66 30.48 17.38
C SER A 211 -25.59 29.34 16.94
N GLU A 212 -25.20 28.08 17.19
CA GLU A 212 -26.05 26.92 16.92
C GLU A 212 -27.43 27.08 17.60
N PRO A 213 -28.55 26.83 16.90
CA PRO A 213 -29.85 26.80 17.55
C PRO A 213 -29.87 25.59 18.49
N GLY A 214 -29.86 25.88 19.80
CA GLY A 214 -29.90 24.87 20.85
C GLY A 214 -31.03 23.87 20.60
N LYS A 215 -30.67 22.58 20.48
CA LYS A 215 -31.62 21.46 20.44
C LYS A 215 -32.55 21.55 21.64
N ARG A 216 -33.81 21.93 21.42
CA ARG A 216 -34.87 21.75 22.43
C ARG A 216 -35.06 20.24 22.63
N LYS A 217 -34.94 19.82 23.89
CA LYS A 217 -35.29 18.48 24.38
C LYS A 217 -36.79 18.25 24.28
#